data_AF-A0A5B7CBE6-F1
#
_entry.id   AF-A0A5B7CBE6-F1
#
_cell.length_a   1.000
_cell.length_b   1.000
_cell.length_c   1.000
_cell.angle_alpha   90.00
_cell.angle_beta   90.00
_cell.angle_gamma   90.00
#
_symmetry.space_group_name_H-M   'P 1'
#
loop_
_entity.id
_entity.type
_entity.pdbx_description
1 polymer ?
#
loop_
_entity_poly.entity_id
_entity_poly.type
_entity_poly.pdbx_seq_one_letter_code
_entity_poly.pdbx_strand_id
1 'polypeptide(L)'
;DNTGERIVVLQREYQDEIIKVEVDMPNFGNVDGDDKNGGDESSNQPSIPLVVSISKGSGLSVQFGVTAFPDEISIDSFSIKEPESTENQLAYEGPEFSDLDENLQKAFKKYLENRGVKPSTTNFLYEYMISKDSKEYLQWLKNLKKLVEN
;
A
#
# COMPACT_ATOMS: atom_id res chain seq x y z
N ASP A 1 14.29 -1.78 3.47
CA ASP A 1 13.95 -0.85 4.56
C ASP A 1 15.12 0.11 4.72
N ASN A 2 14.86 1.40 4.52
CA ASN A 2 15.86 2.44 4.60
C ASN A 2 15.52 3.36 5.78
N THR A 3 16.53 3.69 6.59
CA THR A 3 16.36 4.60 7.73
C THR A 3 16.01 6.01 7.25
N GLY A 4 15.02 6.64 7.87
CA GLY A 4 14.52 7.98 7.53
C GLY A 4 13.45 7.99 6.44
N GLU A 5 13.18 6.86 5.78
CA GLU A 5 12.06 6.74 4.86
C GLU A 5 10.80 6.27 5.60
N ARG A 6 9.65 6.85 5.24
CA ARG A 6 8.34 6.49 5.79
C ARG A 6 7.84 5.15 5.26
N ILE A 7 8.20 4.79 4.03
CA ILE A 7 7.70 3.60 3.34
C ILE A 7 8.65 2.41 3.49
N VAL A 8 8.13 1.22 3.22
CA VAL A 8 8.92 0.00 3.07
C VAL A 8 8.60 -0.65 1.74
N VAL A 9 9.64 -1.00 0.98
CA VAL A 9 9.50 -1.68 -0.30
C VAL A 9 9.91 -3.13 -0.15
N LEU A 10 9.01 -4.04 -0.52
CA LEU A 10 9.27 -5.47 -0.69
C LEU A 10 9.28 -5.78 -2.18
N GLN A 11 10.27 -6.57 -2.61
CA GLN A 11 10.34 -7.03 -3.99
C GLN A 11 10.62 -8.52 -4.00
N ARG A 12 9.92 -9.25 -4.87
CA ARG A 12 10.20 -10.66 -5.15
C ARG A 12 9.96 -10.99 -6.60
N GLU A 13 10.66 -12.01 -7.08
CA GLU A 13 10.35 -12.67 -8.35
C GLU A 13 9.37 -13.81 -8.11
N TYR A 14 8.40 -13.94 -9.00
CA TYR A 14 7.42 -15.03 -8.99
C TYR A 14 7.14 -15.45 -10.43
N GLN A 15 7.62 -16.62 -10.82
CA GLN A 15 7.58 -17.07 -12.21
C GLN A 15 8.31 -16.06 -13.13
N ASP A 16 7.62 -15.49 -14.12
CA ASP A 16 8.11 -14.49 -15.07
C ASP A 16 7.79 -13.05 -14.63
N GLU A 17 7.31 -12.86 -13.40
CA GLU A 17 6.84 -11.58 -12.87
C GLU A 17 7.75 -11.04 -11.75
N ILE A 18 7.96 -9.73 -11.75
CA ILE A 18 8.50 -9.00 -10.61
C ILE A 18 7.32 -8.37 -9.87
N ILE A 19 7.18 -8.72 -8.59
CA ILE A 19 6.15 -8.18 -7.70
C ILE A 19 6.86 -7.22 -6.75
N LYS A 20 6.48 -5.95 -6.81
CA LYS A 20 6.92 -4.89 -5.90
C LYS A 20 5.73 -4.45 -5.05
N VAL A 21 5.89 -4.45 -3.74
CA VAL A 21 4.89 -3.96 -2.79
C VAL A 21 5.51 -2.82 -2.02
N GLU A 22 4.93 -1.63 -2.18
CA GLU A 22 5.28 -0.45 -1.41
C GLU A 22 4.25 -0.31 -0.29
N VAL A 23 4.74 -0.29 0.94
CA VAL A 23 3.94 -0.31 2.16
C VAL A 23 4.07 1.05 2.81
N ASP A 24 2.95 1.70 3.04
CA ASP A 24 2.90 3.00 3.72
C ASP A 24 2.38 2.83 5.16
N MET A 25 2.35 3.93 5.92
CA MET A 25 2.01 3.92 7.34
C MET A 25 0.59 3.40 7.58
N PRO A 26 0.40 2.53 8.60
CA PRO A 26 -0.89 1.96 8.91
C PRO A 26 -1.87 3.03 9.40
N ASN A 27 -3.14 2.83 9.09
CA ASN A 27 -4.23 3.46 9.81
C ASN A 27 -4.52 2.63 11.07
N PHE A 28 -4.46 3.28 12.23
CA PHE A 28 -4.65 2.62 13.52
C PHE A 28 -6.14 2.39 13.86
N GLY A 29 -7.07 2.91 13.06
CA GLY A 29 -8.49 3.00 13.43
C GLY A 29 -8.70 3.98 14.59
N ASN A 30 -9.95 4.23 14.98
CA ASN A 30 -10.21 5.06 16.15
C ASN A 30 -9.82 4.30 17.43
N VAL A 31 -8.73 4.73 18.05
CA VAL A 31 -8.26 4.22 19.35
C VAL A 31 -9.06 4.84 20.50
N ASP A 32 -9.73 5.97 20.25
CA ASP A 32 -10.55 6.69 21.22
C ASP A 32 -11.91 7.05 20.59
N GLY A 33 -13.00 6.66 21.25
CA GLY A 33 -14.37 6.84 20.77
C GLY A 33 -14.90 8.27 20.87
N ASP A 34 -14.32 9.22 20.14
CA ASP A 34 -14.89 10.56 19.97
C ASP A 34 -15.55 10.72 18.60
N ASP A 35 -16.83 10.38 18.61
CA ASP A 35 -17.79 10.42 17.52
C ASP A 35 -18.21 11.87 17.20
N LYS A 36 -17.33 12.67 16.56
CA LYS A 36 -17.69 14.00 16.01
C LYS A 36 -16.86 14.40 14.79
N ASN A 37 -17.25 13.93 13.60
CA ASN A 37 -17.55 14.81 12.46
C ASN A 37 -18.06 14.01 11.26
N GLY A 38 -19.19 14.44 10.68
CA GLY A 38 -19.75 13.84 9.47
C GLY A 38 -18.86 14.09 8.25
N GLY A 39 -18.45 13.01 7.60
CA GLY A 39 -17.74 13.00 6.32
C GLY A 39 -17.05 11.66 6.09
N ASP A 40 -17.73 10.78 5.34
CA ASP A 40 -17.37 9.41 4.97
C ASP A 40 -17.25 8.39 6.10
N GLU A 41 -18.08 7.33 6.02
CA GLU A 41 -17.92 6.08 6.78
C GLU A 41 -16.69 5.31 6.26
N SER A 42 -15.50 5.94 6.27
CA SER A 42 -14.25 5.22 6.12
C SER A 42 -14.15 4.25 7.29
N SER A 43 -14.18 2.96 6.98
CA SER A 43 -14.34 1.89 7.95
C SER A 43 -13.42 2.10 9.15
N ASN A 44 -14.02 2.14 10.35
CA ASN A 44 -13.39 2.51 11.62
C ASN A 44 -12.36 1.48 12.16
N GLN A 45 -11.84 0.63 11.27
CA GLN A 45 -11.02 -0.54 11.55
C GLN A 45 -9.56 -0.28 11.17
N PRO A 46 -8.60 -0.94 11.85
CA PRO A 46 -7.18 -0.84 11.49
C PRO A 46 -6.96 -1.32 10.06
N SER A 47 -6.13 -0.60 9.32
CA SER A 47 -5.81 -0.94 7.94
C SER A 47 -4.40 -0.51 7.56
N ILE A 48 -3.88 -1.03 6.45
CA ILE A 48 -2.60 -0.61 5.90
C ILE A 48 -2.69 -0.36 4.39
N PRO A 49 -2.36 0.85 3.93
CA PRO A 49 -2.29 1.16 2.51
C PRO A 49 -1.04 0.56 1.86
N LEU A 50 -1.24 -0.01 0.67
CA LEU A 50 -0.24 -0.71 -0.13
C LEU A 50 -0.35 -0.26 -1.59
N VAL A 51 0.80 -0.13 -2.26
CA VAL A 51 0.87 -0.05 -3.72
C VAL A 51 1.52 -1.33 -4.24
N VAL A 52 0.79 -2.10 -5.03
CA VAL A 52 1.27 -3.36 -5.60
C VAL A 52 1.51 -3.17 -7.08
N SER A 53 2.78 -3.24 -7.49
CA SER A 53 3.20 -3.17 -8.88
C SER A 53 3.67 -4.55 -9.36
N ILE A 54 3.11 -5.04 -10.46
CA ILE A 54 3.42 -6.33 -11.05
C ILE A 54 3.87 -6.10 -12.49
N SER A 55 5.12 -6.43 -12.78
CA SER A 55 5.70 -6.25 -14.12
C SER A 55 6.18 -7.58 -14.71
N LYS A 56 6.16 -7.66 -16.03
CA LYS A 56 6.76 -8.74 -16.82
C LYS A 56 7.86 -8.16 -17.71
N GLY A 57 8.69 -9.02 -18.28
CA GLY A 57 9.85 -8.62 -19.12
C GLY A 57 9.54 -7.74 -20.34
N SER A 58 8.28 -7.46 -20.66
CA SER A 58 7.83 -6.49 -21.66
C SER A 58 7.97 -5.02 -21.23
N GLY A 59 8.26 -4.76 -19.94
CA GLY A 59 8.30 -3.42 -19.37
C GLY A 59 6.93 -2.84 -19.01
N LEU A 60 5.84 -3.46 -19.48
CA LEU A 60 4.49 -3.14 -19.03
C LEU A 60 4.30 -3.62 -17.59
N SER A 61 3.69 -2.78 -16.77
CA SER A 61 3.36 -3.12 -15.39
C SER A 61 1.94 -2.74 -15.05
N VAL A 62 1.34 -3.51 -14.16
CA VAL A 62 0.03 -3.23 -13.58
C VAL A 62 0.25 -2.75 -12.15
N GLN A 63 -0.41 -1.67 -11.78
CA GLN A 63 -0.35 -1.10 -10.44
C GLN A 63 -1.74 -1.12 -9.79
N PHE A 64 -1.79 -1.59 -8.55
CA PHE A 64 -2.98 -1.61 -7.72
C PHE A 64 -2.75 -0.74 -6.48
N GLY A 65 -3.67 0.18 -6.22
CA GLY A 65 -3.84 0.78 -4.90
C GLY A 65 -4.69 -0.17 -4.05
N VAL A 66 -4.16 -0.60 -2.90
CA VAL A 66 -4.78 -1.63 -2.06
C VAL A 66 -4.83 -1.14 -0.63
N THR A 67 -6.00 -1.18 -0.01
CA THR A 67 -6.16 -1.06 1.43
C THR A 67 -6.35 -2.45 2.02
N ALA A 68 -5.42 -2.87 2.88
CA ALA A 68 -5.50 -4.16 3.55
C ALA A 68 -6.09 -4.02 4.96
N PHE A 69 -7.08 -4.85 5.26
CA PHE A 69 -7.72 -5.02 6.56
C PHE A 69 -7.29 -6.35 7.20
N PRO A 70 -7.64 -6.63 8.47
CA PRO A 70 -7.20 -7.84 9.16
C PRO A 70 -7.58 -9.15 8.46
N ASP A 71 -8.76 -9.18 7.82
CA ASP A 71 -9.35 -10.37 7.23
C ASP A 71 -9.43 -10.33 5.69
N GLU A 72 -9.29 -9.16 5.07
CA GLU A 72 -9.47 -8.98 3.63
C GLU A 72 -8.66 -7.83 3.04
N ILE A 73 -8.71 -7.71 1.70
CA ILE A 73 -8.18 -6.57 0.97
C ILE A 73 -9.27 -5.87 0.14
N SER A 74 -9.19 -4.55 0.10
CA SER A 74 -9.87 -3.69 -0.86
C SER A 74 -8.90 -3.28 -1.96
N ILE A 75 -9.37 -3.22 -3.20
CA ILE A 75 -8.63 -2.61 -4.30
C ILE A 75 -9.30 -1.27 -4.56
N ASP A 76 -8.56 -0.20 -4.30
CA ASP A 76 -9.06 1.16 -4.34
C ASP A 76 -8.80 1.79 -5.71
N SER A 77 -7.70 1.41 -6.36
CA SER A 77 -7.36 1.87 -7.71
C SER A 77 -6.63 0.81 -8.53
N PHE A 78 -6.72 0.95 -9.84
CA PHE A 78 -6.09 0.06 -10.82
C PHE A 78 -5.58 0.88 -11.99
N SER A 79 -4.32 0.69 -12.38
CA SER A 79 -3.77 1.33 -13.57
C SER A 79 -2.72 0.47 -14.26
N ILE A 80 -2.48 0.76 -15.54
CA ILE A 80 -1.41 0.15 -16.33
C ILE A 80 -0.33 1.22 -16.57
N LYS A 81 0.93 0.88 -16.32
CA LYS A 81 2.09 1.74 -16.54
C LYS A 81 2.97 1.14 -17.64
N GLU A 82 3.26 1.95 -18.65
CA GLU A 82 4.18 1.62 -19.74
C GLU A 82 5.64 1.98 -19.37
N PRO A 83 6.64 1.23 -19.90
CA PRO A 83 8.04 1.36 -19.49
C PRO A 83 8.65 2.75 -19.76
N GLU A 84 8.17 3.47 -20.78
CA GLU A 84 8.70 4.77 -21.24
C GLU A 84 7.81 5.95 -20.83
N SER A 85 6.76 5.72 -20.04
CA SER A 85 5.85 6.79 -19.62
C SER A 85 6.41 7.53 -18.39
N THR A 86 7.31 8.48 -18.61
CA THR A 86 7.58 9.55 -17.63
C THR A 86 6.29 10.31 -17.38
N GLU A 87 5.64 10.08 -16.23
CA GLU A 87 4.46 10.81 -15.70
C GLU A 87 3.64 11.53 -16.78
N ASN A 88 3.19 10.80 -17.80
CA ASN A 88 2.47 11.41 -18.89
C ASN A 88 1.05 11.60 -18.36
N GLN A 89 0.77 12.76 -17.77
CA GLN A 89 -0.50 13.12 -17.10
C GLN A 89 -1.73 13.02 -18.05
N LEU A 90 -1.50 12.75 -19.34
CA LEU A 90 -2.51 12.54 -20.37
C LEU A 90 -2.76 11.06 -20.70
N ALA A 91 -2.04 10.13 -20.07
CA ALA A 91 -2.25 8.71 -20.25
C ALA A 91 -3.60 8.29 -19.68
N TYR A 92 -4.30 7.42 -20.40
CA TYR A 92 -5.55 6.84 -19.90
C TYR A 92 -5.24 5.89 -18.74
N GLU A 93 -5.73 6.21 -17.54
CA GLU A 93 -5.42 5.46 -16.31
C GLU A 93 -6.30 4.22 -16.14
N GLY A 94 -7.40 4.12 -16.89
CA GLY A 94 -8.42 3.10 -16.72
C GLY A 94 -9.73 3.69 -16.18
N PRO A 95 -10.80 2.88 -16.11
CA PRO A 95 -11.99 3.22 -15.35
C PRO A 95 -11.71 3.13 -13.84
N GLU A 96 -12.63 3.65 -13.04
CA GLU A 96 -12.65 3.37 -11.60
C GLU A 96 -12.77 1.86 -11.37
N PHE A 97 -12.10 1.34 -10.34
CA PHE A 97 -12.10 -0.10 -10.07
C PHE A 97 -13.53 -0.62 -9.79
N SER A 98 -14.36 0.22 -9.14
CA SER A 98 -15.77 -0.07 -8.84
C SER A 98 -16.64 -0.27 -10.08
N ASP A 99 -16.25 0.32 -11.22
CA ASP A 99 -17.01 0.28 -12.47
C ASP A 99 -16.73 -0.99 -13.29
N LEU A 100 -15.75 -1.80 -12.86
CA LEU A 100 -15.45 -3.09 -13.49
C LEU A 100 -16.52 -4.13 -13.16
N ASP A 101 -16.71 -5.11 -14.05
CA ASP A 101 -17.57 -6.27 -13.79
C ASP A 101 -17.19 -6.98 -12.48
N GLU A 102 -18.17 -7.41 -11.69
CA GLU A 102 -17.92 -8.03 -10.39
C GLU A 102 -17.02 -9.28 -10.46
N ASN A 103 -17.13 -10.07 -11.53
CA ASN A 103 -16.27 -11.25 -11.69
C ASN A 103 -14.83 -10.84 -11.97
N LEU A 104 -14.64 -9.74 -12.71
CA LEU A 104 -13.32 -9.17 -12.95
C LEU A 104 -12.72 -8.61 -11.66
N GLN A 105 -13.50 -7.90 -10.84
CA GLN A 105 -13.05 -7.44 -9.52
C GLN A 105 -12.62 -8.62 -8.63
N LYS A 106 -13.44 -9.68 -8.55
CA LYS A 106 -13.13 -10.91 -7.80
C LYS A 106 -11.87 -11.60 -8.35
N ALA A 107 -11.69 -11.61 -9.67
CA ALA A 107 -10.50 -12.18 -10.30
C ALA A 107 -9.23 -11.40 -9.92
N PHE A 108 -9.29 -10.07 -9.86
CA PHE A 108 -8.15 -9.25 -9.42
C PHE A 108 -7.79 -9.46 -7.96
N LYS A 109 -8.78 -9.56 -7.05
CA LYS A 109 -8.51 -9.91 -5.65
C LYS A 109 -7.77 -11.25 -5.53
N LYS A 110 -8.27 -12.29 -6.21
CA LYS A 110 -7.61 -13.61 -6.25
C LYS A 110 -6.23 -13.58 -6.91
N TYR A 111 -6.04 -12.74 -7.93
CA TYR A 111 -4.77 -12.54 -8.62
C TYR A 111 -3.69 -11.99 -7.68
N LEU A 112 -4.05 -11.02 -6.82
CA LEU A 112 -3.18 -10.46 -5.78
C LEU A 112 -2.90 -11.46 -4.64
N GLU A 113 -3.92 -12.19 -4.19
CA GLU A 113 -3.76 -13.24 -3.16
C GLU A 113 -2.77 -14.33 -3.58
N ASN A 114 -2.87 -14.81 -4.83
CA ASN A 114 -1.94 -15.78 -5.40
C ASN A 114 -0.49 -15.25 -5.48
N ARG A 115 -0.34 -13.93 -5.44
CA ARG A 115 0.95 -13.22 -5.44
C ARG A 115 1.45 -12.86 -4.05
N GLY A 116 0.75 -13.33 -3.02
CA GLY A 116 1.17 -13.20 -1.62
C GLY A 116 0.63 -11.97 -0.92
N VAL A 117 -0.22 -11.17 -1.58
CA VAL A 117 -0.98 -10.08 -0.96
C VAL A 117 -2.22 -10.71 -0.31
N LYS A 118 -2.04 -11.24 0.89
CA LYS A 118 -3.04 -11.99 1.65
C LYS A 118 -2.97 -11.61 3.14
N PRO A 119 -4.03 -11.87 3.93
CA PRO A 119 -4.11 -11.44 5.34
C PRO A 119 -2.87 -11.74 6.18
N SER A 120 -2.31 -12.96 6.06
CA SER A 120 -1.09 -13.32 6.82
C SER A 120 0.11 -12.42 6.54
N THR A 121 0.25 -11.96 5.30
CA THR A 121 1.36 -11.10 4.87
C THR A 121 1.08 -9.65 5.27
N THR A 122 -0.14 -9.18 5.01
CA THR A 122 -0.52 -7.79 5.29
C THR A 122 -0.58 -7.51 6.79
N ASN A 123 -1.00 -8.47 7.61
CA ASN A 123 -0.98 -8.34 9.07
C ASN A 123 0.44 -8.31 9.62
N PHE A 124 1.37 -9.10 9.05
CA PHE A 124 2.79 -8.98 9.39
C PHE A 124 3.35 -7.59 9.01
N LEU A 125 2.99 -7.08 7.83
CA LEU A 125 3.42 -5.75 7.38
C LEU A 125 2.86 -4.65 8.29
N TYR A 126 1.61 -4.78 8.73
CA TYR A 126 0.98 -3.88 9.69
C TYR A 126 1.83 -3.75 10.97
N GLU A 127 2.10 -4.86 11.65
CA GLU A 127 2.92 -4.89 12.87
C GLU A 127 4.35 -4.39 12.65
N TYR A 128 4.93 -4.74 11.49
CA TYR A 128 6.27 -4.29 11.11
C TYR A 128 6.31 -2.76 10.96
N MET A 129 5.31 -2.17 10.32
CA MET A 129 5.25 -0.71 10.12
C MET A 129 5.05 0.04 11.43
N ILE A 130 4.27 -0.48 12.39
CA ILE A 130 4.18 0.10 13.74
C ILE A 130 5.55 0.15 14.42
N SER A 131 6.28 -0.97 14.32
CA SER A 131 7.62 -1.07 14.89
C SER A 131 8.61 -0.13 14.19
N LYS A 132 8.48 0.06 12.88
CA LYS A 132 9.29 1.00 12.10
C LYS A 132 8.97 2.44 12.50
N ASP A 133 7.70 2.83 12.56
CA ASP A 133 7.28 4.19 12.94
C ASP A 133 7.88 4.61 14.29
N SER A 134 7.80 3.73 15.29
CA SER A 134 8.43 3.95 16.60
C SER A 134 9.94 4.19 16.51
N LYS A 135 10.65 3.42 15.67
CA LYS A 135 12.11 3.56 15.47
C LYS A 135 12.45 4.85 14.75
N GLU A 136 11.71 5.20 13.71
CA GLU A 136 11.92 6.42 12.93
C GLU A 136 11.62 7.66 13.78
N TYR A 137 10.56 7.64 14.60
CA TYR A 137 10.26 8.71 15.54
C TYR A 137 11.38 8.94 16.56
N LEU A 138 11.92 7.86 17.14
CA LEU A 138 13.08 7.96 18.04
C LEU A 138 14.31 8.53 17.32
N GLN A 139 14.54 8.16 16.06
CA GLN A 139 15.63 8.68 15.27
C GLN A 139 15.44 10.18 14.94
N TRP A 140 14.22 10.58 14.63
CA TRP A 140 13.86 11.97 14.42
C TRP A 140 14.08 12.81 15.69
N LEU A 141 13.64 12.32 16.86
CA LEU A 141 13.90 12.99 18.15
C LEU A 141 15.40 13.14 18.45
N LYS A 142 16.22 12.13 18.14
CA LYS A 142 17.68 12.24 18.28
C LYS A 142 18.26 13.31 17.37
N ASN A 143 17.76 13.42 16.15
CA ASN A 143 18.21 14.46 15.20
C ASN A 143 17.78 15.85 15.66
N LEU A 144 16.56 16.00 16.18
CA LEU A 144 16.07 17.26 16.75
C LEU A 144 16.89 17.69 17.97
N LYS A 145 17.20 16.75 18.87
CA LYS A 145 18.05 17.02 20.03
C LYS A 145 19.41 17.57 19.61
N LYS A 146 20.08 16.94 18.64
CA LYS A 146 21.36 17.41 18.09
C LYS A 146 21.28 18.81 17.49
N LEU A 147 20.14 19.17 16.90
CA LEU A 147 19.92 20.50 16.33
C LEU A 147 19.79 21.58 17.41
N VAL A 148 19.10 21.28 18.52
CA VAL A 148 18.81 22.25 19.60
C VAL A 148 19.98 22.40 20.58
N GLU A 149 20.79 21.36 20.77
CA GLU A 149 21.98 21.40 21.64
C GLU A 149 23.20 22.09 20.99
N ASN A 150 23.10 22.49 19.73
CA ASN A 150 24.13 23.25 19.00
C ASN A 150 23.88 24.76 19.03
#